data_AF-A0A1M4LDR5-F1
#
_entry.id   AF-A0A1M4LDR5-F1
#
_cell.length_a   1.000
_cell.length_b   1.000
_cell.length_c   1.000
_cell.angle_alpha   90.00
_cell.angle_beta   90.00
_cell.angle_gamma   90.00
#
_symmetry.space_group_name_H-M   'P 1'
#
loop_
_entity.id
_entity.type
_entity.pdbx_description
1 polymer ?
#
loop_
_entity_poly.entity_id
_entity_poly.type
_entity_poly.pdbx_seq_one_letter_code
_entity_poly.pdbx_strand_id
1 'polypeptide(L)' 'MPLPVLKTRNRLEKMASGALLWVEATDPLSGIDLPHFCAQEGHGLIAQEREGTLHRFLIRRK' A
#
# COMPACT_ATOMS: atom_id res chain seq x y z
N MET A 1 -3.81 2.06 17.00
CA MET A 1 -4.65 1.77 15.82
C MET A 1 -3.81 0.96 14.86
N PRO A 2 -4.25 -0.23 14.40
CA PRO A 2 -3.41 -1.10 13.58
C PRO A 2 -3.07 -0.40 12.26
N LEU A 3 -1.76 -0.27 12.01
CA LEU A 3 -1.20 0.42 10.84
C LEU A 3 -1.84 -0.11 9.55
N PRO A 4 -2.26 0.76 8.60
CA PRO A 4 -2.84 0.36 7.31
C PRO A 4 -1.98 -0.67 6.57
N VAL A 5 -0.66 -0.56 6.72
CA VAL A 5 0.33 -1.50 6.20
C VAL A 5 0.07 -2.95 6.60
N LEU A 6 -0.36 -3.24 7.83
CA LEU A 6 -0.62 -4.61 8.26
C LEU A 6 -1.81 -5.24 7.51
N LYS A 7 -2.84 -4.44 7.22
CA LYS A 7 -3.98 -4.90 6.40
C LYS A 7 -3.56 -5.12 4.95
N THR A 8 -2.79 -4.18 4.41
CA THR A 8 -2.22 -4.27 3.06
C THR A 8 -1.35 -5.50 2.90
N ARG A 9 -0.45 -5.78 3.85
CA ARG A 9 0.42 -6.96 3.86
C ARG A 9 -0.38 -8.25 3.83
N ASN A 10 -1.31 -8.42 4.78
CA ASN A 10 -2.18 -9.61 4.87
C ASN A 10 -2.96 -9.86 3.57
N ARG A 11 -3.37 -8.78 2.88
CA ARG A 11 -4.07 -8.88 1.60
C ARG A 11 -3.12 -9.26 0.47
N LEU A 12 -1.98 -8.59 0.37
CA LEU A 12 -0.96 -8.88 -0.62
C LEU A 12 -0.47 -10.32 -0.50
N GLU A 13 -0.19 -10.83 0.70
CA GLU A 13 0.25 -12.22 0.95
C GLU A 13 -0.71 -13.29 0.41
N LYS A 14 -2.00 -12.97 0.28
CA LYS A 14 -3.02 -13.87 -0.28
C LYS A 14 -3.25 -13.72 -1.79
N MET A 15 -2.61 -12.73 -2.44
CA MET A 15 -2.77 -12.45 -3.87
C MET A 15 -1.75 -13.21 -4.74
N ALA A 16 -1.96 -13.28 -6.06
CA ALA A 16 -0.94 -13.84 -6.94
C ALA A 16 0.24 -12.87 -7.15
N SER A 17 1.42 -13.39 -7.48
CA SER A 17 2.53 -12.55 -7.98
C SER A 17 2.07 -11.73 -9.19
N GLY A 18 2.44 -10.46 -9.24
CA GLY A 18 2.01 -9.51 -10.28
C GLY A 18 0.62 -8.88 -10.05
N ALA A 19 -0.13 -9.33 -9.04
CA ALA A 19 -1.45 -8.76 -8.76
C ALA A 19 -1.34 -7.31 -8.24
N LEU A 20 -2.34 -6.49 -8.56
CA LEU A 20 -2.41 -5.09 -8.17
C LEU A 20 -3.43 -4.90 -7.05
N LEU A 21 -3.05 -4.18 -6.01
CA LEU A 21 -3.89 -3.83 -4.87
C LEU A 21 -3.97 -2.32 -4.73
N TRP A 22 -5.20 -1.79 -4.76
CA TRP A 22 -5.48 -0.43 -4.33
C TRP A 22 -5.62 -0.39 -2.81
N VAL A 23 -4.87 0.53 -2.20
CA VAL A 23 -4.90 0.80 -0.76
C VAL A 23 -5.34 2.22 -0.57
N GLU A 24 -6.44 2.41 0.12
CA GLU A 24 -6.98 3.71 0.47
C GLU A 24 -6.78 3.95 1.96
N ALA A 25 -6.16 5.08 2.31
CA ALA A 25 -5.85 5.44 3.68
C ALA A 25 -6.10 6.92 3.89
N THR A 26 -6.71 7.28 5.01
CA THR A 26 -6.93 8.69 5.38
C THR A 26 -5.88 9.22 6.35
N ASP A 27 -4.92 8.37 6.73
CA ASP A 27 -3.88 8.70 7.69
C ASP A 27 -2.67 9.38 7.00
N PRO A 28 -2.14 10.47 7.58
CA PRO A 28 -1.01 11.20 6.99
C PRO A 28 0.28 10.35 6.94
N LEU A 29 0.45 9.40 7.85
CA LEU A 29 1.62 8.52 7.92
C LEU A 29 1.64 7.47 6.80
N SER A 30 0.48 7.13 6.23
CA SER A 30 0.38 6.14 5.15
C SER A 30 1.18 6.51 3.91
N GLY A 31 1.37 7.80 3.67
CA GLY A 31 2.23 8.33 2.60
C GLY A 31 3.70 7.99 2.75
N ILE A 32 4.16 7.62 3.95
CA ILE A 32 5.54 7.24 4.23
C ILE A 32 5.64 5.73 4.45
N ASP A 33 4.70 5.18 5.24
CA ASP A 33 4.67 3.78 5.61
C ASP A 33 4.45 2.84 4.41
N LEU A 34 3.55 3.16 3.47
CA LEU A 34 3.26 2.28 2.31
C LEU A 34 4.42 2.22 1.31
N PRO A 35 5.04 3.34 0.88
CA PRO A 35 6.23 3.28 0.04
C PRO A 35 7.40 2.58 0.72
N HIS A 36 7.62 2.85 2.01
CA HIS A 36 8.68 2.20 2.77
C HIS A 36 8.46 0.69 2.87
N PHE A 37 7.25 0.25 3.19
CA PHE A 37 6.85 -1.15 3.18
C PHE A 37 7.04 -1.80 1.81
N CYS A 38 6.65 -1.12 0.73
CA CYS A 38 6.86 -1.64 -0.62
C CYS A 38 8.35 -1.83 -0.92
N ALA A 39 9.19 -0.86 -0.58
CA ALA A 39 10.64 -0.96 -0.75
C ALA A 39 11.26 -2.08 0.10
N GLN A 40 10.83 -2.22 1.36
CA GLN A 40 11.30 -3.26 2.30
C GLN A 40 10.91 -4.68 1.83
N GLU A 41 9.65 -4.91 1.49
CA GLU A 41 9.17 -6.22 1.05
C GLU A 41 9.50 -6.50 -0.43
N GLY A 42 9.93 -5.47 -1.18
CA GLY A 42 10.21 -5.53 -2.62
C GLY A 42 8.97 -5.50 -3.52
N HIS A 43 7.84 -5.01 -3.01
CA HIS A 43 6.64 -4.75 -3.82
C HIS A 43 6.83 -3.49 -4.68
N GLY A 44 6.14 -3.44 -5.82
CA GLY A 44 6.21 -2.29 -6.71
C GLY A 44 5.10 -1.29 -6.41
N LEU A 45 5.42 -0.06 -6.00
CA LEU A 45 4.43 1.02 -5.98
C LEU A 45 4.25 1.54 -7.41
N ILE A 46 3.05 1.33 -7.98
CA ILE A 46 2.73 1.68 -9.37
C ILE A 46 2.15 3.08 -9.48
N ALA A 47 1.28 3.46 -8.55
CA ALA A 47 0.65 4.77 -8.52
C ALA A 47 0.43 5.22 -7.07
N GLN A 48 0.46 6.53 -6.87
CA GLN A 48 0.12 7.16 -5.61
C GLN A 48 -0.70 8.40 -5.92
N GLU A 49 -1.89 8.46 -5.35
CA GLU A 49 -2.84 9.55 -5.52
C GLU A 49 -3.20 10.11 -4.14
N ARG A 50 -3.43 11.41 -4.08
CA ARG A 50 -3.91 12.07 -2.88
C ARG A 50 -5.08 12.96 -3.25
N GLU A 51 -6.22 12.67 -2.66
CA GLU A 51 -7.47 13.38 -2.86
C GLU A 51 -7.93 13.95 -1.52
N GLY A 52 -7.49 15.17 -1.22
CA GLY A 52 -7.74 15.83 0.06
C GLY A 52 -7.12 15.08 1.25
N THR A 53 -7.99 14.51 2.10
CA THR A 53 -7.60 13.69 3.24
C THR A 53 -7.44 12.21 2.90
N LEU A 54 -7.89 11.77 1.72
CA LEU A 54 -7.76 10.40 1.26
C LEU A 54 -6.48 10.23 0.46
N HIS A 55 -5.69 9.22 0.79
CA HIS A 55 -4.52 8.79 0.05
C HIS A 55 -4.82 7.43 -0.59
N ARG A 56 -4.62 7.29 -1.90
CA ARG A 56 -4.70 6.00 -2.59
C ARG A 56 -3.33 5.59 -3.09
N PHE A 57 -3.00 4.31 -2.95
CA PHE A 57 -1.74 3.73 -3.39
C PHE A 57 -2.04 2.46 -4.17
N LEU A 58 -1.51 2.36 -5.39
CA LEU A 58 -1.59 1.15 -6.19
C LEU A 58 -0.29 0.36 -6.02
N ILE A 59 -0.38 -0.77 -5.35
CA ILE A 59 0.77 -1.63 -5.06
C ILE A 59 0.68 -2.90 -5.90
N ARG A 60 1.75 -3.23 -6.60
CA ARG A 60 1.94 -4.49 -7.31
C ARG A 60 2.68 -5.47 -6.43
N ARG A 61 2.05 -6.61 -6.18
CA ARG A 61 2.71 -7.77 -5.56
C ARG A 61 3.85 -8.24 -6.48
N LYS A 62 5.01 -8.49 -5.88
CA LYS A 62 6.13 -9.17 -6.54
C LYS A 62 5.88 -10.66 -6.61
#